data_AF-A0A948SBQ4-F1
#
_entry.id   AF-A0A948SBQ4-F1
#
_cell.length_a   1.000
_cell.length_b   1.000
_cell.length_c   1.000
_cell.angle_alpha   90.00
_cell.angle_beta   90.00
_cell.angle_gamma   90.00
#
_symmetry.space_group_name_H-M   'P 1'
#
loop_
_entity.id
_entity.type
_entity.pdbx_description
1 polymer ?
#
loop_
_entity_poly.entity_id
_entity_poly.type
_entity_poly.pdbx_seq_one_letter_code
_entity_poly.pdbx_strand_id
1 'polypeptide(L)'
;MKKHPRLHWIVVGILAWAVAAYLLAPWAWRQLSRHDPAFDGAPHITHTADGHPGDPLNIALVGSEADVVRAMHAASWYPADPITFATSARIVADSVLRKPDDSAPVSNLYLFGRKEDLAFELPVGDSPRRRHHVRFWLWDRKYDGREVWIGSASFDERVGLSHTTGEVTHHIAPDVDAERDLIMQGLQKAGCAASEFFIDGFHKKLEGRNGGGDLWRTDGRLGVVILATGR
;
A
#
# COMPACT_ATOMS: atom_id res chain seq x y z
N MET A 1 25.05 7.86 59.02
CA MET A 1 24.62 7.73 57.61
C MET A 1 23.29 8.44 57.39
N LYS A 2 23.28 9.68 56.88
CA LYS A 2 22.04 10.39 56.52
C LYS A 2 21.59 9.87 55.14
N LYS A 3 20.52 9.06 55.09
CA LYS A 3 19.92 8.59 53.83
C LYS A 3 19.46 9.82 53.04
N HIS A 4 19.90 9.98 51.79
CA HIS A 4 19.56 11.11 50.92
C HIS A 4 18.15 10.92 50.33
N PRO A 5 17.08 11.50 50.94
CA PRO A 5 15.71 11.27 50.48
C PRO A 5 15.44 11.92 49.12
N ARG A 6 16.23 12.95 48.77
CA ARG A 6 16.16 13.67 47.50
C ARG A 6 16.57 12.81 46.30
N LEU A 7 17.57 11.94 46.47
CA LEU A 7 18.04 11.07 45.39
C LEU A 7 16.98 10.03 45.01
N HIS A 8 16.25 9.51 46.00
CA HIS A 8 15.15 8.56 45.77
C HIS A 8 14.04 9.19 44.92
N TRP A 9 13.60 10.40 45.24
CA TRP A 9 12.57 11.11 44.46
C TRP A 9 13.03 11.48 43.05
N ILE A 10 14.30 11.82 42.87
CA ILE A 10 14.88 12.06 41.53
C ILE A 10 14.85 10.78 40.70
N VAL A 11 15.27 9.65 41.26
CA VAL A 11 15.25 8.35 40.57
C VAL A 11 13.82 7.93 40.21
N VAL A 12 12.87 8.10 41.14
CA VAL A 12 11.44 7.84 40.89
C VAL A 12 10.91 8.74 39.76
N GLY A 13 11.27 10.02 39.75
CA GLY A 13 10.89 10.95 38.68
C GLY A 13 11.44 10.55 37.31
N ILE A 14 12.72 10.14 37.23
CA ILE A 14 13.35 9.68 35.99
C ILE A 14 12.68 8.39 35.50
N LEU A 15 12.41 7.43 36.38
CA LEU A 15 11.73 6.18 36.01
C LEU A 15 10.30 6.43 35.54
N ALA A 16 9.55 7.31 36.23
CA ALA A 16 8.21 7.69 35.82
C ALA A 16 8.21 8.39 34.45
N TRP A 17 9.16 9.30 34.20
CA TRP A 17 9.35 9.91 32.90
C TRP A 17 9.70 8.88 31.82
N ALA A 18 10.61 7.94 32.11
CA ALA A 18 11.01 6.91 31.16
C ALA A 18 9.83 5.98 30.80
N VAL A 19 9.03 5.56 31.78
CA VAL A 19 7.80 4.79 31.55
C VAL A 19 6.81 5.61 30.72
N ALA A 20 6.61 6.89 31.04
CA ALA A 20 5.71 7.75 30.29
C ALA A 20 6.17 7.95 28.83
N ALA A 21 7.44 8.28 28.61
CA ALA A 21 7.99 8.63 27.29
C ALA A 21 8.22 7.41 26.39
N TYR A 22 8.61 6.27 26.95
CA TYR A 22 9.03 5.10 26.16
C TYR A 22 8.02 3.94 26.18
N LEU A 23 7.04 3.94 27.09
CA LEU A 23 5.98 2.91 27.13
C LEU A 23 4.60 3.52 26.89
N LEU A 24 4.17 4.47 27.72
CA LEU A 24 2.80 5.00 27.67
C LEU A 24 2.55 5.89 26.45
N ALA A 25 3.48 6.80 26.11
CA ALA A 25 3.32 7.68 24.95
C ALA A 25 3.32 6.90 23.62
N PRO A 26 4.24 5.94 23.37
CA PRO A 26 4.17 5.09 22.17
C PRO A 26 2.92 4.20 22.14
N TRP A 27 2.45 3.72 23.30
CA TRP A 27 1.19 2.96 23.39
C TRP A 27 -0.03 3.84 23.06
N ALA A 28 -0.12 5.02 23.67
CA ALA A 28 -1.21 5.97 23.43
C ALA A 28 -1.20 6.47 21.98
N TRP A 29 -0.02 6.72 21.41
CA TRP A 29 0.14 7.06 20.00
C TRP A 29 -0.37 5.94 19.09
N ARG A 30 0.06 4.69 19.29
CA ARG A 30 -0.46 3.52 18.57
C ARG A 30 -1.97 3.39 18.70
N GLN A 31 -2.52 3.73 19.86
CA GLN A 31 -3.96 3.66 20.14
C GLN A 31 -4.75 4.76 19.42
N LEU A 32 -4.18 5.96 19.32
CA LEU A 32 -4.79 7.10 18.64
C LEU A 32 -4.68 6.96 17.12
N SER A 33 -3.56 6.44 16.60
CA SER A 33 -3.36 6.11 15.19
C SER A 33 -4.28 4.99 14.68
N ARG A 34 -5.03 4.30 15.56
CA ARG A 34 -6.06 3.31 15.16
C ARG A 34 -7.18 3.94 14.35
N HIS A 35 -7.35 5.25 14.47
CA HIS A 35 -8.35 6.02 13.74
C HIS A 35 -7.68 7.30 13.27
N ASP A 36 -7.08 7.26 12.08
CA ASP A 36 -6.49 8.45 11.49
C ASP A 36 -7.55 9.18 10.66
N PRO A 37 -8.04 10.36 11.11
CA PRO A 37 -9.12 11.06 10.42
C PRO A 37 -8.72 11.51 9.01
N ALA A 38 -7.41 11.56 8.71
CA ALA A 38 -6.95 11.90 7.37
C ALA A 38 -7.47 10.90 6.32
N PHE A 39 -7.70 9.64 6.71
CA PHE A 39 -8.20 8.57 5.86
C PHE A 39 -9.73 8.37 5.94
N ASP A 40 -10.44 9.19 6.73
CA ASP A 40 -11.90 9.13 6.81
C ASP A 40 -12.55 9.51 5.48
N GLY A 41 -13.36 8.59 4.94
CA GLY A 41 -14.06 8.75 3.67
C GLY A 41 -13.23 8.39 2.44
N ALA A 42 -12.03 7.81 2.62
CA ALA A 42 -11.35 7.12 1.54
C ALA A 42 -12.27 6.02 0.98
N PRO A 43 -12.31 5.79 -0.35
CA PRO A 43 -12.97 4.63 -0.89
C PRO A 43 -12.33 3.36 -0.31
N HIS A 44 -13.09 2.28 -0.19
CA HIS A 44 -12.57 1.01 0.30
C HIS A 44 -12.34 0.00 -0.82
N ILE A 45 -13.11 0.09 -1.91
CA ILE A 45 -13.07 -0.87 -3.02
C ILE A 45 -13.01 -0.08 -4.33
N THR A 46 -12.22 -0.58 -5.27
CA THR A 46 -12.17 -0.05 -6.64
C THR A 46 -13.40 -0.49 -7.45
N HIS A 47 -13.56 0.00 -8.67
CA HIS A 47 -14.65 -0.43 -9.55
C HIS A 47 -14.13 -0.77 -10.95
N THR A 48 -14.80 -1.69 -11.65
CA THR A 48 -14.55 -1.91 -13.07
C THR A 48 -15.16 -0.78 -13.91
N ALA A 49 -14.84 -0.72 -15.21
CA ALA A 49 -15.43 0.25 -16.13
C ALA A 49 -16.97 0.20 -16.16
N ASP A 50 -17.54 -1.00 -16.01
CA ASP A 50 -18.99 -1.23 -15.97
C ASP A 50 -19.62 -1.04 -14.59
N GLY A 51 -18.85 -0.53 -13.62
CA GLY A 51 -19.33 -0.20 -12.27
C GLY A 51 -19.45 -1.38 -11.30
N HIS A 52 -18.92 -2.56 -11.64
CA HIS A 52 -18.88 -3.68 -10.71
C HIS A 52 -17.81 -3.46 -9.63
N PRO A 53 -18.01 -3.95 -8.39
CA PRO A 53 -16.96 -3.89 -7.36
C PRO A 53 -15.68 -4.57 -7.86
N GLY A 54 -14.56 -3.87 -7.78
CA GLY A 54 -13.23 -4.37 -8.11
C GLY A 54 -12.51 -4.93 -6.89
N ASP A 55 -11.19 -4.77 -6.89
CA ASP A 55 -10.32 -5.21 -5.81
C ASP A 55 -10.33 -4.23 -4.63
N PRO A 56 -10.13 -4.70 -3.38
CA PRO A 56 -10.11 -3.87 -2.19
C PRO A 56 -8.81 -3.05 -2.09
N LEU A 57 -8.93 -1.82 -1.59
CA LEU A 57 -7.79 -0.98 -1.24
C LEU A 57 -7.17 -1.47 0.07
N ASN A 58 -5.86 -1.65 0.09
CA ASN A 58 -5.15 -2.28 1.22
C ASN A 58 -3.83 -1.59 1.57
N ILE A 59 -3.33 -0.68 0.75
CA ILE A 59 -2.10 0.07 1.00
C ILE A 59 -2.25 1.56 0.66
N ALA A 60 -1.53 2.42 1.36
CA ALA A 60 -1.37 3.83 1.02
C ALA A 60 0.10 4.26 1.17
N LEU A 61 0.59 5.02 0.21
CA LEU A 61 1.94 5.61 0.23
C LEU A 61 1.83 7.14 0.36
N VAL A 62 2.58 7.71 1.29
CA VAL A 62 2.62 9.16 1.53
C VAL A 62 3.96 9.71 1.03
N GLY A 63 3.91 10.52 -0.03
CA GLY A 63 5.08 11.04 -0.72
C GLY A 63 4.74 11.56 -2.11
N SER A 64 5.68 12.29 -2.72
CA SER A 64 5.51 12.74 -4.10
C SER A 64 5.42 11.56 -5.07
N GLU A 65 4.84 11.75 -6.25
CA GLU A 65 4.89 10.76 -7.34
C GLU A 65 6.30 10.17 -7.51
N ALA A 66 7.30 11.05 -7.55
CA ALA A 66 8.70 10.67 -7.70
C ALA A 66 9.21 9.82 -6.52
N ASP A 67 8.78 10.08 -5.28
CA ASP A 67 9.10 9.23 -4.14
C ASP A 67 8.52 7.82 -4.33
N VAL A 68 7.25 7.72 -4.75
CA VAL A 68 6.56 6.44 -5.01
C VAL A 68 7.30 5.63 -6.07
N VAL A 69 7.56 6.24 -7.24
CA VAL A 69 8.26 5.54 -8.33
C VAL A 69 9.62 5.02 -7.89
N ARG A 70 10.43 5.85 -7.22
CA ARG A 70 11.75 5.44 -6.74
C ARG A 70 11.68 4.34 -5.69
N ALA A 71 10.75 4.46 -4.75
CA ALA A 71 10.61 3.52 -3.65
C ALA A 71 10.16 2.14 -4.16
N MET A 72 9.19 2.11 -5.07
CA MET A 72 8.73 0.88 -5.73
C MET A 72 9.85 0.22 -6.54
N HIS A 73 10.59 1.00 -7.35
CA HIS A 73 11.73 0.48 -8.10
C HIS A 73 12.84 -0.06 -7.19
N ALA A 74 13.16 0.62 -6.09
CA ALA A 74 14.12 0.15 -5.10
C ALA A 74 13.67 -1.14 -4.40
N ALA A 75 12.36 -1.34 -4.25
CA ALA A 75 11.74 -2.58 -3.80
C ALA A 75 11.56 -3.64 -4.92
N SER A 76 12.19 -3.44 -6.09
CA SER A 76 12.13 -4.33 -7.27
C SER A 76 10.75 -4.46 -7.93
N TRP A 77 9.86 -3.50 -7.70
CA TRP A 77 8.60 -3.40 -8.42
C TRP A 77 8.79 -2.55 -9.69
N TYR A 78 8.30 -3.06 -10.81
CA TYR A 78 8.49 -2.46 -12.13
C TYR A 78 7.18 -1.91 -12.68
N PRO A 79 7.19 -0.84 -13.49
CA PRO A 79 6.00 -0.35 -14.17
C PRO A 79 5.27 -1.45 -14.95
N ALA A 80 3.95 -1.58 -14.75
CA ALA A 80 3.13 -2.53 -15.50
C ALA A 80 2.73 -1.99 -16.90
N ASP A 81 2.70 -0.67 -17.09
CA ASP A 81 2.47 -0.02 -18.39
C ASP A 81 3.47 1.15 -18.56
N PRO A 82 4.29 1.17 -19.64
CA PRO A 82 5.22 2.26 -19.92
C PRO A 82 4.54 3.62 -20.12
N ILE A 83 3.29 3.64 -20.60
CA ILE A 83 2.57 4.89 -20.94
C ILE A 83 2.24 5.68 -19.68
N THR A 84 1.93 4.99 -18.58
CA THR A 84 1.59 5.58 -17.27
C THR A 84 2.74 6.42 -16.69
N PHE A 85 3.99 6.14 -17.08
CA PHE A 85 5.17 6.80 -16.53
C PHE A 85 5.85 7.80 -17.47
N ALA A 86 5.28 8.07 -18.66
CA ALA A 86 5.84 9.03 -19.61
C ALA A 86 6.00 10.45 -19.00
N THR A 87 5.23 10.79 -17.97
CA THR A 87 5.33 12.02 -17.18
C THR A 87 6.49 12.03 -16.18
N SER A 88 6.96 10.86 -15.73
CA SER A 88 8.04 10.65 -14.73
C SER A 88 9.40 10.32 -15.39
N ALA A 89 9.57 10.71 -16.67
CA ALA A 89 10.64 10.29 -17.59
C ALA A 89 12.08 10.36 -17.07
N ARG A 90 12.38 11.18 -16.04
CA ARG A 90 13.75 11.33 -15.51
C ARG A 90 14.21 10.18 -14.60
N ILE A 91 13.29 9.39 -14.05
CA ILE A 91 13.61 8.28 -13.13
C ILE A 91 13.51 6.92 -13.86
N VAL A 92 12.68 6.86 -14.90
CA VAL A 92 12.33 5.63 -15.62
C VAL A 92 13.31 5.27 -16.74
N ALA A 93 14.19 6.19 -17.16
CA ALA A 93 15.14 5.97 -18.25
C ALA A 93 16.02 4.71 -18.07
N ASP A 94 16.29 4.29 -16.84
CA ASP A 94 17.07 3.08 -16.53
C ASP A 94 16.22 1.81 -16.38
N SER A 95 14.89 1.92 -16.19
CA SER A 95 13.98 0.76 -16.04
C SER A 95 13.37 0.28 -17.37
N VAL A 96 13.51 1.03 -18.46
CA VAL A 96 12.91 0.76 -19.79
C VAL A 96 13.64 -0.35 -20.58
N LEU A 97 14.56 -1.08 -19.96
CA LEU A 97 15.29 -2.18 -20.61
C LEU A 97 14.58 -3.55 -20.54
N ARG A 98 13.35 -3.63 -20.02
CA ARG A 98 12.59 -4.90 -19.99
C ARG A 98 11.45 -4.87 -20.99
N LYS A 99 11.44 -5.88 -21.88
CA LYS A 99 10.52 -6.04 -23.02
C LYS A 99 9.05 -5.86 -22.61
N PRO A 100 8.20 -5.29 -23.49
CA PRO A 100 6.76 -5.39 -23.35
C PRO A 100 6.38 -6.88 -23.28
N ASP A 101 5.68 -7.28 -22.22
CA ASP A 101 5.05 -8.60 -22.22
C ASP A 101 3.70 -8.46 -22.94
N ASP A 102 3.66 -8.92 -24.19
CA ASP A 102 2.54 -8.84 -25.14
C ASP A 102 1.32 -9.70 -24.76
N SER A 103 1.20 -10.14 -23.50
CA SER A 103 0.14 -11.07 -23.08
C SER A 103 -0.81 -10.50 -22.03
N ALA A 104 -1.87 -9.88 -22.56
CA ALA A 104 -3.15 -9.48 -21.96
C ALA A 104 -3.13 -8.27 -20.98
N PRO A 105 -3.93 -7.22 -21.25
CA PRO A 105 -3.97 -6.04 -20.39
C PRO A 105 -4.55 -6.42 -19.03
N VAL A 106 -3.83 -6.06 -17.99
CA VAL A 106 -4.37 -5.94 -16.63
C VAL A 106 -5.69 -5.17 -16.73
N SER A 107 -6.80 -5.72 -16.23
CA SER A 107 -8.07 -4.99 -16.27
C SER A 107 -7.93 -3.68 -15.50
N ASN A 108 -8.30 -2.58 -16.17
CA ASN A 108 -8.28 -1.24 -15.58
C ASN A 108 -9.23 -1.23 -14.39
N LEU A 109 -8.78 -0.62 -13.29
CA LEU A 109 -9.62 -0.37 -12.13
C LEU A 109 -9.84 1.14 -12.02
N TYR A 110 -10.98 1.50 -11.46
CA TYR A 110 -11.44 2.87 -11.39
C TYR A 110 -11.64 3.27 -9.94
N LEU A 111 -11.10 4.44 -9.61
CA LEU A 111 -11.29 5.12 -8.34
C LEU A 111 -11.40 6.61 -8.63
N PHE A 112 -12.20 7.33 -7.84
CA PHE A 112 -12.40 8.77 -8.03
C PHE A 112 -12.88 9.15 -9.45
N GLY A 113 -13.59 8.23 -10.12
CA GLY A 113 -14.10 8.43 -11.49
C GLY A 113 -13.05 8.32 -12.60
N ARG A 114 -11.85 7.81 -12.32
CA ARG A 114 -10.76 7.68 -13.31
C ARG A 114 -9.96 6.38 -13.13
N LYS A 115 -9.26 6.01 -14.20
CA LYS A 115 -8.30 4.89 -14.21
C LYS A 115 -7.14 5.15 -13.22
N GLU A 116 -6.48 4.10 -12.75
CA GLU A 116 -5.24 4.19 -11.95
C GLU A 116 -4.21 5.17 -12.53
N ASP A 117 -3.51 5.88 -11.65
CA ASP A 117 -2.44 6.82 -12.04
C ASP A 117 -1.09 6.13 -12.16
N LEU A 118 -0.84 5.09 -11.37
CA LEU A 118 0.40 4.31 -11.38
C LEU A 118 0.05 2.84 -11.22
N ALA A 119 0.76 1.98 -11.94
CA ALA A 119 0.63 0.54 -11.82
C ALA A 119 2.01 -0.11 -11.83
N PHE A 120 2.23 -1.04 -10.90
CA PHE A 120 3.48 -1.79 -10.79
C PHE A 120 3.22 -3.29 -10.74
N GLU A 121 4.22 -4.05 -11.17
CA GLU A 121 4.27 -5.49 -11.11
C GLU A 121 5.60 -6.00 -10.52
N LEU A 122 5.53 -7.10 -9.79
CA LEU A 122 6.69 -7.87 -9.35
C LEU A 122 6.55 -9.32 -9.88
N PRO A 123 7.42 -9.75 -10.81
CA PRO A 123 7.37 -11.09 -11.41
C PRO A 123 7.65 -12.21 -10.40
N VAL A 124 6.95 -13.35 -10.53
CA VAL A 124 7.21 -14.56 -9.73
C VAL A 124 7.87 -15.64 -10.59
N GLY A 125 9.18 -15.81 -10.42
CA GLY A 125 9.97 -16.77 -11.19
C GLY A 125 9.90 -16.49 -12.70
N ASP A 126 9.88 -17.55 -13.50
CA ASP A 126 9.83 -17.46 -14.98
C ASP A 126 8.40 -17.60 -15.55
N SER A 127 7.36 -17.54 -14.71
CA SER A 127 5.98 -17.73 -15.17
C SER A 127 5.28 -16.39 -15.45
N PRO A 128 4.82 -16.13 -16.68
CA PRO A 128 4.08 -14.90 -16.97
C PRO A 128 2.68 -14.87 -16.34
N ARG A 129 2.20 -16.01 -15.81
CA ARG A 129 0.85 -16.19 -15.26
C ARG A 129 0.72 -15.87 -13.77
N ARG A 130 1.84 -15.62 -13.09
CA ARG A 130 1.90 -15.35 -11.65
C ARG A 130 2.67 -14.07 -11.41
N ARG A 131 1.97 -13.05 -10.94
CA ARG A 131 2.53 -11.71 -10.77
C ARG A 131 1.89 -11.05 -9.57
N HIS A 132 2.71 -10.38 -8.79
CA HIS A 132 2.20 -9.43 -7.81
C HIS A 132 1.89 -8.13 -8.54
N HIS A 133 0.74 -7.52 -8.26
CA HIS A 133 0.32 -6.28 -8.88
C HIS A 133 -0.11 -5.27 -7.82
N VAL A 134 0.20 -4.00 -8.07
CA VAL A 134 -0.38 -2.91 -7.30
C VAL A 134 -0.70 -1.74 -8.21
N ARG A 135 -1.88 -1.17 -7.99
CA ARG A 135 -2.35 0.04 -8.65
C ARG A 135 -2.51 1.14 -7.61
N PHE A 136 -2.14 2.37 -7.97
CA PHE A 136 -2.26 3.53 -7.11
C PHE A 136 -3.05 4.65 -7.77
N TRP A 137 -3.79 5.36 -6.93
CA TRP A 137 -4.49 6.59 -7.28
C TRP A 137 -4.03 7.69 -6.35
N LEU A 138 -3.63 8.83 -6.91
CA LEU A 138 -3.44 10.06 -6.17
C LEU A 138 -4.77 10.52 -5.58
N TRP A 139 -4.81 10.57 -4.27
CA TRP A 139 -5.96 11.05 -3.53
C TRP A 139 -5.98 12.58 -3.49
N ASP A 140 -7.17 13.19 -3.50
CA ASP A 140 -7.36 14.63 -3.42
C ASP A 140 -7.01 15.20 -2.03
N ARG A 141 -6.89 14.32 -1.03
CA ARG A 141 -6.45 14.66 0.32
C ARG A 141 -4.95 14.50 0.51
N LYS A 142 -4.43 15.28 1.45
CA LYS A 142 -3.04 15.26 1.85
C LYS A 142 -2.90 14.77 3.27
N TYR A 143 -1.81 14.07 3.54
CA TYR A 143 -1.39 13.66 4.88
C TYR A 143 -0.17 14.48 5.29
N ASP A 144 -0.28 15.28 6.35
CA ASP A 144 0.76 16.24 6.77
C ASP A 144 1.29 17.12 5.63
N GLY A 145 0.39 17.57 4.74
CA GLY A 145 0.71 18.42 3.60
C GLY A 145 1.38 17.69 2.42
N ARG A 146 1.57 16.37 2.52
CA ARG A 146 2.14 15.50 1.47
C ARG A 146 1.05 14.76 0.70
N GLU A 147 1.36 14.44 -0.55
CA GLU A 147 0.50 13.64 -1.42
C GLU A 147 0.27 12.23 -0.84
N VAL A 148 -0.94 11.71 -1.03
CA VAL A 148 -1.34 10.37 -0.60
C VAL A 148 -1.74 9.55 -1.83
N TRP A 149 -1.10 8.40 -1.99
CA TRP A 149 -1.35 7.44 -3.05
C TRP A 149 -2.04 6.23 -2.44
N ILE A 150 -3.35 6.12 -2.62
CA ILE A 150 -4.10 4.96 -2.13
C ILE A 150 -4.04 3.87 -3.18
N GLY A 151 -3.89 2.62 -2.75
CA GLY A 151 -3.60 1.52 -3.64
C GLY A 151 -4.33 0.22 -3.34
N SER A 152 -4.47 -0.55 -4.41
CA SER A 152 -5.01 -1.90 -4.42
C SER A 152 -3.90 -2.84 -4.85
N ALA A 153 -3.36 -3.60 -3.90
CA ALA A 153 -2.37 -4.64 -4.13
C ALA A 153 -3.04 -6.01 -4.17
N SER A 154 -2.75 -6.81 -5.20
CA SER A 154 -3.33 -8.13 -5.43
C SER A 154 -2.31 -9.06 -6.07
N PHE A 155 -2.46 -10.36 -5.83
CA PHE A 155 -1.62 -11.39 -6.45
C PHE A 155 -2.39 -12.12 -7.51
N ASP A 156 -1.94 -12.06 -8.75
CA ASP A 156 -2.53 -12.85 -9.84
C ASP A 156 -2.00 -14.29 -9.74
N GLU A 157 -2.86 -15.25 -9.38
CA GLU A 157 -2.47 -16.64 -9.19
C GLU A 157 -2.52 -17.44 -10.50
N ARG A 158 -3.48 -17.11 -11.38
CA ARG A 158 -3.71 -17.84 -12.64
C ARG A 158 -4.43 -16.99 -13.67
N VAL A 159 -4.24 -17.33 -14.93
CA VAL A 159 -5.10 -16.88 -16.03
C VAL A 159 -6.30 -17.82 -16.12
N GLY A 160 -7.51 -17.30 -16.29
CA GLY A 160 -8.73 -18.07 -16.48
C GLY A 160 -9.84 -17.28 -17.15
N LEU A 161 -11.07 -17.80 -17.09
CA LEU A 161 -12.24 -17.06 -17.56
C LEU A 161 -12.93 -16.42 -16.35
N SER A 162 -13.28 -15.14 -16.49
CA SER A 162 -14.10 -14.40 -15.55
C SER A 162 -15.39 -15.18 -15.28
N HIS A 163 -15.73 -15.36 -14.00
CA HIS A 163 -16.95 -16.06 -13.60
C HIS A 163 -18.21 -15.23 -13.88
N THR A 164 -18.06 -13.94 -14.16
CA THR A 164 -19.15 -12.98 -14.38
C THR A 164 -19.35 -12.66 -15.85
N THR A 165 -18.27 -12.48 -16.61
CA THR A 165 -18.32 -12.07 -18.03
C THR A 165 -17.95 -13.20 -19.00
N GLY A 166 -17.24 -14.23 -18.53
CA GLY A 166 -16.69 -15.29 -19.38
C GLY A 166 -15.47 -14.87 -20.22
N GLU A 167 -14.95 -13.65 -20.03
CA GLU A 167 -13.75 -13.15 -20.69
C GLU A 167 -12.47 -13.71 -20.06
N VAL A 168 -11.36 -13.76 -20.81
CA VAL A 168 -10.05 -14.12 -20.23
C VAL A 168 -9.62 -13.05 -19.24
N THR A 169 -9.43 -13.44 -17.97
CA THR A 169 -9.00 -12.55 -16.89
C THR A 169 -7.94 -13.23 -16.02
N HIS A 170 -7.19 -12.42 -15.26
CA HIS A 170 -6.32 -12.92 -14.21
C HIS A 170 -7.15 -13.10 -12.94
N HIS A 171 -7.06 -14.28 -12.34
CA HIS A 171 -7.68 -14.54 -11.05
C HIS A 171 -6.72 -14.17 -9.94
N ILE A 172 -7.21 -13.36 -9.00
CA ILE A 172 -6.42 -12.97 -7.83
C ILE A 172 -6.48 -14.04 -6.74
N ALA A 173 -5.40 -14.19 -5.98
CA ALA A 173 -5.40 -14.94 -4.74
C ALA A 173 -6.22 -14.17 -3.68
N PRO A 174 -6.89 -14.89 -2.77
CA PRO A 174 -7.82 -14.27 -1.84
C PRO A 174 -7.15 -13.46 -0.73
N ASP A 175 -5.89 -13.70 -0.41
CA ASP A 175 -5.19 -12.97 0.66
C ASP A 175 -4.56 -11.69 0.11
N VAL A 176 -5.32 -10.59 0.16
CA VAL A 176 -4.81 -9.28 -0.30
C VAL A 176 -3.86 -8.64 0.72
N ASP A 177 -3.87 -9.10 1.97
CA ASP A 177 -2.99 -8.56 3.01
C ASP A 177 -1.56 -9.06 2.84
N ALA A 178 -1.37 -10.28 2.34
CA ALA A 178 -0.06 -10.80 1.97
C ALA A 178 0.67 -9.86 0.99
N GLU A 179 -0.07 -9.28 0.03
CA GLU A 179 0.47 -8.37 -0.98
C GLU A 179 0.80 -6.99 -0.41
N ARG A 180 -0.09 -6.44 0.42
CA ARG A 180 0.19 -5.23 1.21
C ARG A 180 1.47 -5.41 2.02
N ASP A 181 1.54 -6.50 2.77
CA ASP A 181 2.66 -6.78 3.68
C ASP A 181 3.97 -7.03 2.90
N LEU A 182 3.89 -7.63 1.70
CA LEU A 182 5.03 -7.80 0.80
C LEU A 182 5.60 -6.45 0.36
N ILE A 183 4.74 -5.52 -0.07
CA ILE A 183 5.16 -4.18 -0.48
C ILE A 183 5.79 -3.43 0.70
N MET A 184 5.11 -3.39 1.85
CA MET A 184 5.61 -2.69 3.04
C MET A 184 7.00 -3.22 3.46
N GLN A 185 7.17 -4.53 3.53
CA GLN A 185 8.46 -5.16 3.83
C GLN A 185 9.53 -4.84 2.77
N GLY A 186 9.15 -4.81 1.48
CA GLY A 186 10.06 -4.44 0.39
C GLY A 186 10.56 -3.01 0.53
N LEU A 187 9.65 -2.07 0.79
CA LEU A 187 9.96 -0.65 1.01
C LEU A 187 10.84 -0.43 2.25
N GLN A 188 10.57 -1.17 3.34
CA GLN A 188 11.40 -1.14 4.54
C GLN A 188 12.83 -1.63 4.26
N LYS A 189 12.97 -2.79 3.60
CA LYS A 189 14.27 -3.38 3.26
C LYS A 189 15.09 -2.50 2.31
N ALA A 190 14.41 -1.80 1.40
CA ALA A 190 15.03 -0.83 0.49
C ALA A 190 15.45 0.48 1.19
N GLY A 191 15.09 0.68 2.46
CA GLY A 191 15.35 1.93 3.19
C GLY A 191 14.52 3.11 2.69
N CYS A 192 13.41 2.85 1.99
CA CYS A 192 12.53 3.87 1.44
C CYS A 192 11.36 4.25 2.35
N ALA A 193 11.10 3.45 3.41
CA ALA A 193 10.09 3.75 4.40
C ALA A 193 10.69 4.60 5.55
N ALA A 194 10.22 5.84 5.69
CA ALA A 194 10.56 6.69 6.83
C ALA A 194 9.78 6.27 8.09
N SER A 195 8.52 5.86 7.91
CA SER A 195 7.69 5.25 8.96
C SER A 195 6.55 4.44 8.36
N GLU A 196 6.06 3.47 9.10
CA GLU A 196 4.95 2.60 8.71
C GLU A 196 3.96 2.45 9.87
N PHE A 197 2.68 2.40 9.55
CA PHE A 197 1.61 2.13 10.51
C PHE A 197 0.40 1.52 9.83
N PHE A 198 -0.52 1.00 10.63
CA PHE A 198 -1.79 0.45 10.16
C PHE A 198 -2.95 1.30 10.67
N ILE A 199 -3.95 1.50 9.81
CA ILE A 199 -5.24 2.06 10.21
C ILE A 199 -6.19 0.89 10.43
N ASP A 200 -6.60 0.69 11.68
CA ASP A 200 -7.46 -0.41 12.08
C ASP A 200 -8.92 -0.17 11.66
N GLY A 201 -9.60 -1.22 11.20
CA GLY A 201 -11.03 -1.16 10.88
C GLY A 201 -11.36 -0.26 9.69
N PHE A 202 -10.41 -0.08 8.77
CA PHE A 202 -10.60 0.54 7.47
C PHE A 202 -11.70 -0.19 6.69
N HIS A 203 -11.57 -1.51 6.54
CA HIS A 203 -12.68 -2.32 6.01
C HIS A 203 -13.61 -2.77 7.13
N LYS A 204 -14.91 -2.52 6.96
CA LYS A 204 -15.96 -3.11 7.82
C LYS A 204 -16.35 -4.51 7.37
N LYS A 205 -16.17 -4.81 6.08
CA LYS A 205 -16.41 -6.11 5.48
C LYS A 205 -15.06 -6.75 5.17
N LEU A 206 -14.77 -7.89 5.78
CA LEU A 206 -13.46 -8.54 5.73
C LEU A 206 -13.29 -9.51 4.56
N GLU A 207 -14.34 -9.70 3.76
CA GLU A 207 -14.29 -10.51 2.55
C GLU A 207 -15.29 -10.04 1.50
N GLY A 208 -15.01 -10.32 0.23
CA GLY A 208 -15.88 -9.96 -0.88
C GLY A 208 -15.47 -10.64 -2.16
N ARG A 209 -16.11 -10.24 -3.26
CA ARG A 209 -15.72 -10.68 -4.60
C ARG A 209 -15.49 -9.48 -5.49
N ASN A 210 -14.49 -9.58 -6.37
CA ASN A 210 -14.21 -8.57 -7.37
C ASN A 210 -15.06 -8.78 -8.64
N GLY A 211 -14.85 -7.95 -9.66
CA GLY A 211 -15.61 -7.94 -10.90
C GLY A 211 -15.48 -9.23 -11.71
N GLY A 212 -14.36 -9.96 -11.57
CA GLY A 212 -14.15 -11.30 -12.17
C GLY A 212 -14.78 -12.45 -11.39
N GLY A 213 -15.32 -12.16 -10.20
CA GLY A 213 -15.91 -13.13 -9.29
C GLY A 213 -14.91 -13.73 -8.30
N ASP A 214 -13.67 -13.25 -8.24
CA ASP A 214 -12.65 -13.78 -7.34
C ASP A 214 -12.88 -13.35 -5.91
N LEU A 215 -12.70 -14.29 -4.98
CA LEU A 215 -12.79 -14.00 -3.56
C LEU A 215 -11.57 -13.18 -3.13
N TRP A 216 -11.78 -12.16 -2.31
CA TRP A 216 -10.73 -11.50 -1.53
C TRP A 216 -11.08 -11.51 -0.05
N ARG A 217 -10.05 -11.45 0.79
CA ARG A 217 -10.10 -11.44 2.27
C ARG A 217 -9.05 -10.50 2.81
N THR A 218 -9.39 -9.80 3.88
CA THR A 218 -8.51 -8.86 4.59
C THR A 218 -8.79 -8.89 6.09
N ASP A 219 -7.78 -8.58 6.88
CA ASP A 219 -7.82 -8.28 8.32
C ASP A 219 -8.48 -6.92 8.61
N GLY A 220 -8.82 -6.18 7.56
CA GLY A 220 -9.55 -4.94 7.58
C GLY A 220 -8.70 -3.71 7.86
N ARG A 221 -7.37 -3.85 7.81
CA ARG A 221 -6.43 -2.74 8.01
C ARG A 221 -5.95 -2.16 6.69
N LEU A 222 -5.76 -0.85 6.67
CA LEU A 222 -5.02 -0.16 5.62
C LEU A 222 -3.57 0.01 6.06
N GLY A 223 -2.61 -0.52 5.30
CA GLY A 223 -1.18 -0.30 5.56
C GLY A 223 -0.75 1.05 5.02
N VAL A 224 -0.17 1.90 5.85
CA VAL A 224 0.30 3.24 5.45
C VAL A 224 1.81 3.32 5.57
N VAL A 225 2.47 3.71 4.48
CA VAL A 225 3.92 3.92 4.44
C VAL A 225 4.21 5.38 4.13
N ILE A 226 4.89 6.06 5.05
CA ILE A 226 5.44 7.38 4.79
C ILE A 226 6.80 7.20 4.13
N LEU A 227 6.92 7.64 2.88
CA LEU A 227 8.14 7.49 2.11
C LEU A 227 9.21 8.48 2.56
N ALA A 228 10.47 8.03 2.59
CA ALA A 228 11.63 8.89 2.74
C ALA A 228 11.76 9.78 1.50
N THR A 229 11.92 11.08 1.72
CA THR A 229 12.19 12.02 0.61
C THR A 229 13.53 11.69 -0.02
N GLY A 230 13.57 11.59 -1.35
CA GLY A 230 14.82 11.32 -2.07
C GLY A 230 15.88 12.37 -1.76
N ARG A 231 17.10 11.91 -1.42
CA ARG A 231 18.32 12.72 -1.49
C ARG A 231 18.92 12.65 -2.88
#